data_AF-A0A8J4EGQ3-F1
#
_entry.id   AF-A0A8J4EGQ3-F1
#
_cell.length_a   1.000
_cell.length_b   1.000
_cell.length_c   1.000
_cell.angle_alpha   90.00
_cell.angle_beta   90.00
_cell.angle_gamma   90.00
#
_symmetry.space_group_name_H-M   'P 1'
#
loop_
_entity.id
_entity.type
_entity.pdbx_description
1 polymer ?
#
loop_
_entity_poly.entity_id
_entity_poly.type
_entity_poly.pdbx_seq_one_letter_code
_entity_poly.pdbx_strand_id
1 'polypeptide(L)'
;MAHVVIEHFGQLPQRDPNAVPSTHWEPYSPHLAATVDGRQMLEVEVRMSWEAGINARSELERRGVWRGNPLTHIDQALLKYGMRRLEMVVSEMLAVGAPPSATGETWSVSTDEVDELLAYIEDKSCSYQVRQTRDLYCTAASPDDVTAKFEIGGRLSAPTSRPLCRACELPSNDLLCSHLLHPVVTNDYQARSVVDAMCDRGRDEEVSEPKLCRPGGHECWQRVVEVEDERPTLVTPLALPEAFDVLDAMWRLAFGRRQRLLNLSTSVGPAALALDCTNRPEFETRLSALADLIDIMKVDDSLLPTGLTDEQKNGSINRLSEALYDALPPEQHSALNNAIQKLRLVRQARNAMQHSKVDGGLTPKLRALGIHDAPPNWHDAWDTIRAHTADALGIIRHELRRWVDTQNT
;
A
#
# COMPACT_ATOMS: atom_id res chain seq x y z
N MET A 1 3.97 14.94 -5.81
CA MET A 1 2.70 14.27 -5.45
C MET A 1 1.86 14.27 -6.70
N ALA A 2 1.56 13.09 -7.23
CA ALA A 2 0.69 12.96 -8.39
C ALA A 2 -0.74 12.74 -7.91
N HIS A 3 -1.70 13.40 -8.55
CA HIS A 3 -3.11 13.17 -8.28
C HIS A 3 -3.62 12.14 -9.29
N VAL A 4 -3.90 10.93 -8.83
CA VAL A 4 -4.61 9.92 -9.62
C VAL A 4 -6.09 10.21 -9.49
N VAL A 5 -6.78 10.45 -10.60
CA VAL A 5 -8.24 10.58 -10.64
C VAL A 5 -8.81 9.30 -11.23
N ILE A 6 -9.59 8.59 -10.42
CA ILE A 6 -10.33 7.41 -10.83
C ILE A 6 -11.79 7.81 -11.11
N GLU A 7 -12.26 7.37 -12.26
CA GLU A 7 -13.63 7.53 -12.76
C GLU A 7 -14.25 6.15 -12.96
N HIS A 8 -15.57 6.11 -12.91
CA HIS A 8 -16.36 4.90 -13.10
C HIS A 8 -17.36 5.13 -14.23
N PHE A 9 -17.45 4.16 -15.14
CA PHE A 9 -18.37 4.21 -16.26
C PHE A 9 -19.52 3.24 -16.07
N GLY A 10 -20.73 3.73 -16.31
CA GLY A 10 -21.96 2.96 -16.23
C GLY A 10 -22.72 3.14 -14.91
N GLN A 11 -23.90 2.55 -14.85
CA GLN A 11 -24.75 2.58 -13.66
C GLN A 11 -24.59 1.29 -12.85
N LEU A 12 -24.69 1.40 -11.53
CA LEU A 12 -24.85 0.21 -10.70
C LEU A 12 -26.20 -0.45 -11.04
N PRO A 13 -26.27 -1.78 -11.18
CA PRO A 13 -27.53 -2.44 -11.47
C PRO A 13 -28.53 -2.17 -10.33
N GLN A 14 -29.70 -1.66 -10.68
CA GLN A 14 -30.81 -1.59 -9.74
C GLN A 14 -31.41 -2.98 -9.57
N ARG A 15 -30.91 -3.73 -8.58
CA ARG A 15 -31.44 -5.05 -8.22
C ARG A 15 -32.69 -4.85 -7.37
N ASP A 16 -33.81 -5.42 -7.78
CA ASP A 16 -35.02 -5.46 -6.94
C ASP A 16 -34.68 -6.25 -5.65
N PRO A 17 -34.86 -5.65 -4.45
CA PRO A 17 -34.57 -6.31 -3.19
C PRO A 17 -35.42 -7.57 -2.94
N ASN A 18 -36.56 -7.69 -3.61
CA ASN A 18 -37.50 -8.79 -3.49
C ASN A 18 -37.48 -9.77 -4.67
N ALA A 19 -36.72 -9.46 -5.73
CA ALA A 19 -36.65 -10.34 -6.90
C ALA A 19 -35.94 -11.65 -6.54
N VAL A 20 -36.61 -12.77 -6.82
CA VAL A 20 -35.97 -14.08 -6.81
C VAL A 20 -34.96 -14.10 -7.95
N PRO A 21 -33.66 -14.34 -7.70
CA PRO A 21 -32.66 -14.36 -8.75
C PRO A 21 -33.04 -15.37 -9.83
N SER A 22 -33.19 -14.93 -11.07
CA SER A 22 -33.38 -15.85 -12.19
C SER A 22 -32.13 -16.70 -12.38
N THR A 23 -32.27 -17.85 -13.04
CA THR A 23 -31.12 -18.70 -13.47
C THR A 23 -30.24 -18.04 -14.54
N HIS A 24 -30.51 -16.80 -14.92
CA HIS A 24 -29.80 -16.03 -15.95
C HIS A 24 -29.44 -14.63 -15.42
N TRP A 25 -28.65 -14.57 -14.35
CA TRP A 25 -28.12 -13.31 -13.83
C TRP A 25 -26.68 -13.06 -14.33
N GLU A 26 -26.46 -12.00 -15.08
CA GLU A 26 -25.08 -11.61 -15.37
C GLU A 26 -24.49 -10.84 -14.17
N PRO A 27 -23.30 -11.24 -13.68
CA PRO A 27 -22.58 -10.47 -12.68
C PRO A 27 -22.32 -9.06 -13.22
N TYR A 28 -22.48 -8.07 -12.36
CA TYR A 28 -22.09 -6.71 -12.70
C TYR A 28 -20.61 -6.66 -13.08
N SER A 29 -20.27 -5.93 -14.13
CA SER A 29 -18.88 -5.74 -14.58
C SER A 29 -18.52 -4.26 -14.50
N PRO A 30 -17.96 -3.77 -13.37
CA PRO A 30 -17.59 -2.36 -13.25
C PRO A 30 -16.47 -1.99 -14.21
N HIS A 31 -16.63 -0.86 -14.90
CA HIS A 31 -15.63 -0.25 -15.75
C HIS A 31 -15.04 0.96 -15.03
N LEU A 32 -13.73 0.97 -14.85
CA LEU A 32 -13.00 2.01 -14.12
C LEU A 32 -11.88 2.55 -15.01
N ALA A 33 -11.62 3.85 -14.97
CA ALA A 33 -10.41 4.43 -15.56
C ALA A 33 -9.68 5.30 -14.56
N ALA A 34 -8.36 5.22 -14.59
CA ALA A 34 -7.46 6.07 -13.85
C ALA A 34 -6.77 7.04 -14.81
N THR A 35 -6.78 8.32 -14.45
CA THR A 35 -6.08 9.40 -15.15
C THR A 35 -5.09 10.08 -14.21
N VAL A 36 -3.98 10.55 -14.75
CA VAL A 36 -2.95 11.31 -14.02
C VAL A 36 -2.61 12.53 -14.84
N ASP A 37 -2.75 13.72 -14.25
CA ASP A 37 -2.57 15.02 -14.93
C ASP A 37 -3.36 15.13 -16.26
N GLY A 38 -4.58 14.56 -16.27
CA GLY A 38 -5.46 14.53 -17.44
C GLY A 38 -5.11 13.49 -18.50
N ARG A 39 -4.06 12.68 -18.29
CA ARG A 39 -3.70 11.58 -19.17
C ARG A 39 -4.26 10.27 -18.63
N GLN A 40 -5.06 9.56 -19.41
CA GLN A 40 -5.52 8.20 -19.07
C GLN A 40 -4.30 7.29 -18.92
N MET A 41 -4.19 6.64 -17.77
CA MET A 41 -3.10 5.72 -17.41
C MET A 41 -3.52 4.27 -17.62
N LEU A 42 -4.72 3.92 -17.16
CA LEU A 42 -5.24 2.56 -17.21
C LEU A 42 -6.76 2.59 -17.21
N GLU A 43 -7.36 1.75 -18.04
CA GLU A 43 -8.80 1.50 -18.07
C GLU A 43 -9.02 0.00 -17.88
N VAL A 44 -9.90 -0.36 -16.96
CA VAL A 44 -10.10 -1.74 -16.53
C VAL A 44 -11.58 -2.07 -16.46
N GLU A 45 -11.93 -3.25 -16.97
CA GLU A 45 -13.20 -3.90 -16.75
C GLU A 45 -13.00 -5.06 -15.78
N VAL A 46 -13.68 -5.03 -14.63
CA VAL A 46 -13.69 -6.17 -13.71
C VAL A 46 -14.82 -7.10 -14.09
N ARG A 47 -14.51 -8.37 -14.34
CA ARG A 47 -15.49 -9.41 -14.63
C ARG A 47 -15.48 -10.47 -13.56
N MET A 48 -16.63 -11.04 -13.31
CA MET A 48 -16.77 -12.23 -12.48
C MET A 48 -17.29 -13.36 -13.35
N SER A 49 -16.69 -14.54 -13.24
CA SER A 49 -17.23 -15.72 -13.94
C SER A 49 -18.59 -16.10 -13.35
N TRP A 50 -19.46 -16.69 -14.18
CA TRP A 50 -20.76 -17.18 -13.73
C TRP A 50 -20.64 -18.14 -12.52
N GLU A 51 -19.64 -19.03 -12.56
CA GLU A 51 -19.37 -20.00 -11.49
C GLU A 51 -18.93 -19.30 -10.20
N ALA A 52 -18.03 -18.31 -10.28
CA ALA A 52 -17.62 -17.50 -9.13
C ALA A 52 -18.81 -16.75 -8.53
N GLY A 53 -19.72 -16.22 -9.37
CA GLY A 53 -20.96 -15.59 -8.92
C GLY A 53 -21.88 -16.54 -8.15
N ILE A 54 -22.11 -17.76 -8.66
CA ILE A 54 -22.90 -18.78 -7.95
C ILE A 54 -22.26 -19.10 -6.60
N ASN A 55 -20.94 -19.28 -6.56
CA ASN A 55 -20.22 -19.60 -5.33
C ASN A 55 -20.31 -18.45 -4.33
N ALA A 56 -20.07 -17.21 -4.75
CA ALA A 56 -20.17 -16.02 -3.91
C ALA A 56 -21.58 -15.86 -3.32
N ARG A 57 -22.63 -16.09 -4.13
CA ARG A 57 -24.02 -16.04 -3.66
C ARG A 57 -24.31 -17.13 -2.63
N SER A 58 -23.93 -18.37 -2.93
CA SER A 58 -24.20 -19.52 -2.05
C SER A 58 -23.44 -19.38 -0.73
N GLU A 59 -22.21 -18.88 -0.78
CA GLU A 59 -21.38 -18.64 0.39
C GLU A 59 -21.90 -17.47 1.22
N LEU A 60 -22.37 -16.39 0.58
CA LEU A 60 -23.15 -15.38 1.29
C LEU A 60 -24.33 -16.06 1.96
N GLU A 61 -25.27 -16.67 1.23
CA GLU A 61 -26.46 -17.36 1.76
C GLU A 61 -26.18 -18.28 2.97
N ARG A 62 -25.03 -18.94 2.99
CA ARG A 62 -24.59 -19.78 4.12
C ARG A 62 -24.22 -18.99 5.37
N ARG A 63 -23.61 -17.80 5.24
CA ARG A 63 -23.14 -16.99 6.38
C ARG A 63 -24.28 -16.37 7.21
N GLY A 64 -25.47 -16.20 6.65
CA GLY A 64 -26.62 -15.54 7.28
C GLY A 64 -26.46 -14.05 7.68
N VAL A 65 -25.46 -13.31 7.19
CA VAL A 65 -25.07 -11.97 7.74
C VAL A 65 -25.52 -10.75 6.92
N TRP A 66 -26.18 -10.89 5.76
CA TRP A 66 -26.58 -9.73 4.94
C TRP A 66 -28.04 -9.34 5.14
N ARG A 67 -28.31 -8.03 5.10
CA ARG A 67 -29.66 -7.48 4.90
C ARG A 67 -29.80 -7.10 3.42
N GLY A 68 -30.90 -7.49 2.78
CA GLY A 68 -31.20 -7.15 1.38
C GLY A 68 -30.76 -8.21 0.36
N ASN A 69 -30.65 -7.80 -0.90
CA ASN A 69 -30.34 -8.71 -2.01
C ASN A 69 -28.84 -9.08 -2.03
N PRO A 70 -28.47 -10.38 -1.97
CA PRO A 70 -27.07 -10.83 -2.04
C PRO A 70 -26.30 -10.28 -3.25
N LEU A 71 -26.97 -10.14 -4.39
CA LEU A 71 -26.34 -9.68 -5.63
C LEU A 71 -25.89 -8.23 -5.50
N THR A 72 -26.64 -7.38 -4.79
CA THR A 72 -26.22 -6.00 -4.51
C THR A 72 -24.92 -5.96 -3.70
N HIS A 73 -24.75 -6.88 -2.75
CA HIS A 73 -23.52 -6.96 -1.96
C HIS A 73 -22.34 -7.47 -2.79
N ILE A 74 -22.57 -8.45 -3.67
CA ILE A 74 -21.55 -8.93 -4.62
C ILE A 74 -21.15 -7.82 -5.60
N ASP A 75 -22.12 -7.10 -6.18
CA ASP A 75 -21.87 -6.00 -7.12
C ASP A 75 -21.02 -4.89 -6.43
N GLN A 76 -21.30 -4.57 -5.16
CA GLN A 76 -20.49 -3.64 -4.37
C GLN A 76 -19.09 -4.17 -4.03
N ALA A 77 -18.97 -5.47 -3.73
CA ALA A 77 -17.68 -6.09 -3.45
C ALA A 77 -16.77 -6.08 -4.68
N LEU A 78 -17.32 -6.37 -5.86
CA LEU A 78 -16.59 -6.29 -7.14
C LEU A 78 -16.08 -4.88 -7.42
N LEU A 79 -16.90 -3.88 -7.15
CA LEU A 79 -16.51 -2.49 -7.30
C LEU A 79 -15.37 -2.11 -6.34
N LYS A 80 -15.43 -2.53 -5.06
CA LYS A 80 -14.34 -2.31 -4.09
C LYS A 80 -13.04 -3.02 -4.49
N TYR A 81 -13.15 -4.27 -4.94
CA TYR A 81 -12.04 -5.06 -5.46
C TYR A 81 -11.36 -4.33 -6.62
N GLY A 82 -12.14 -3.93 -7.62
CA GLY A 82 -11.66 -3.18 -8.78
C GLY A 82 -10.99 -1.87 -8.39
N MET A 83 -11.62 -1.11 -7.49
CA MET A 83 -11.10 0.18 -7.03
C MET A 83 -9.75 0.03 -6.34
N ARG A 84 -9.64 -0.84 -5.33
CA ARG A 84 -8.39 -1.05 -4.59
C ARG A 84 -7.28 -1.60 -5.48
N ARG A 85 -7.62 -2.53 -6.38
CA ARG A 85 -6.65 -3.08 -7.34
C ARG A 85 -6.18 -2.01 -8.33
N LEU A 86 -7.06 -1.13 -8.81
CA LEU A 86 -6.71 -0.03 -9.69
C LEU A 86 -5.83 1.01 -9.00
N GLU A 87 -6.15 1.39 -7.78
CA GLU A 87 -5.30 2.28 -6.97
C GLU A 87 -3.89 1.71 -6.82
N MET A 88 -3.78 0.43 -6.45
CA MET A 88 -2.49 -0.26 -6.31
C MET A 88 -1.72 -0.32 -7.63
N VAL A 89 -2.34 -0.81 -8.70
CA VAL A 89 -1.67 -0.96 -10.01
C VAL A 89 -1.25 0.39 -10.57
N VAL A 90 -2.07 1.43 -10.47
CA VAL A 90 -1.70 2.76 -10.97
C VAL A 90 -0.61 3.39 -10.12
N SER A 91 -0.67 3.20 -8.79
CA SER A 91 0.41 3.62 -7.90
C SER A 91 1.72 2.91 -8.24
N GLU A 92 1.68 1.62 -8.55
CA GLU A 92 2.83 0.87 -9.06
C GLU A 92 3.28 1.36 -10.44
N MET A 93 2.36 1.69 -11.35
CA MET A 93 2.69 2.23 -12.68
C MET A 93 3.42 3.57 -12.58
N LEU A 94 2.91 4.50 -11.76
CA LEU A 94 3.61 5.75 -11.43
C LEU A 94 4.94 5.46 -10.72
N ALA A 95 4.83 4.55 -9.76
CA ALA A 95 5.84 3.78 -9.04
C ALA A 95 6.97 3.18 -9.87
N VAL A 96 6.77 2.99 -11.18
CA VAL A 96 7.77 2.44 -12.12
C VAL A 96 7.91 3.26 -13.40
N GLY A 97 7.27 4.44 -13.45
CA GLY A 97 7.20 5.33 -14.61
C GLY A 97 6.72 4.59 -15.87
N ALA A 98 5.83 3.63 -15.68
CA ALA A 98 5.24 2.88 -16.77
C ALA A 98 4.47 3.85 -17.69
N PRO A 99 4.58 3.67 -19.01
CA PRO A 99 3.70 4.39 -19.92
C PRO A 99 2.25 3.96 -19.64
N PRO A 100 1.26 4.81 -19.99
CA PRO A 100 -0.13 4.39 -19.99
C PRO A 100 -0.35 3.12 -20.77
N SER A 101 -1.30 2.31 -20.31
CA SER A 101 -1.81 1.21 -21.10
C SER A 101 -2.52 1.76 -22.33
N ALA A 102 -2.15 1.28 -23.52
CA ALA A 102 -2.77 1.67 -24.78
C ALA A 102 -4.12 0.98 -25.02
N THR A 103 -4.46 -0.03 -24.22
CA THR A 103 -5.67 -0.85 -24.35
C THR A 103 -6.33 -1.06 -22.99
N GLY A 104 -7.66 -1.10 -22.97
CA GLY A 104 -8.39 -1.51 -21.77
C GLY A 104 -8.00 -2.93 -21.35
N GLU A 105 -7.86 -3.13 -20.04
CA GLU A 105 -7.59 -4.43 -19.44
C GLU A 105 -8.87 -5.07 -18.91
N THR A 106 -8.88 -6.40 -18.81
CA THR A 106 -9.95 -7.14 -18.14
C THR A 106 -9.39 -7.90 -16.96
N TRP A 107 -9.92 -7.65 -15.77
CA TRP A 107 -9.58 -8.38 -14.56
C TRP A 107 -10.71 -9.35 -14.22
N SER A 108 -10.42 -10.64 -14.30
CA SER A 108 -11.39 -11.68 -14.01
C SER A 108 -11.25 -12.15 -12.56
N VAL A 109 -12.37 -12.21 -11.83
CA VAL A 109 -12.48 -12.84 -10.51
C VAL A 109 -12.89 -14.30 -10.69
N SER A 110 -12.03 -15.22 -10.26
CA SER A 110 -12.26 -16.66 -10.34
C SER A 110 -12.84 -17.24 -9.05
N THR A 111 -13.14 -18.54 -9.06
CA THR A 111 -13.82 -19.24 -7.96
C THR A 111 -12.97 -19.32 -6.69
N ASP A 112 -11.64 -19.33 -6.82
CA ASP A 112 -10.66 -19.33 -5.74
C ASP A 112 -10.51 -17.95 -5.07
N GLU A 113 -10.88 -16.86 -5.74
CA GLU A 113 -10.84 -15.49 -5.19
C GLU A 113 -12.15 -15.09 -4.48
N VAL A 114 -13.16 -15.97 -4.45
CA VAL A 114 -14.49 -15.65 -3.88
C VAL A 114 -14.41 -15.26 -2.41
N ASP A 115 -13.64 -15.97 -1.60
CA ASP A 115 -13.53 -15.67 -0.17
C ASP A 115 -12.88 -14.29 0.09
N GLU A 116 -11.86 -13.94 -0.70
CA GLU A 116 -11.24 -12.61 -0.66
C GLU A 116 -12.25 -11.53 -1.07
N LEU A 117 -13.00 -11.78 -2.16
CA LEU A 117 -14.03 -10.86 -2.61
C LEU A 117 -15.08 -10.60 -1.52
N LEU A 118 -15.57 -11.66 -0.87
CA LEU A 118 -16.60 -11.55 0.16
C LEU A 118 -16.10 -10.82 1.42
N ALA A 119 -14.79 -10.78 1.68
CA ALA A 119 -14.22 -9.97 2.76
C ALA A 119 -14.53 -8.47 2.59
N TYR A 120 -14.67 -7.97 1.34
CA TYR A 120 -15.03 -6.58 1.06
C TYR A 120 -16.48 -6.22 1.41
N ILE A 121 -17.37 -7.21 1.61
CA ILE A 121 -18.77 -6.96 2.02
C ILE A 121 -18.83 -6.62 3.50
N GLU A 122 -18.05 -7.33 4.31
CA GLU A 122 -18.03 -7.16 5.75
C GLU A 122 -17.24 -5.92 6.20
N ASP A 123 -16.29 -5.47 5.38
CA ASP A 123 -15.44 -4.31 5.64
C ASP A 123 -16.03 -3.02 5.08
N LYS A 124 -16.44 -2.11 5.96
CA LYS A 124 -16.79 -0.74 5.60
C LYS A 124 -15.81 0.21 6.29
N SER A 125 -14.88 0.73 5.51
CA SER A 125 -13.98 1.81 5.89
C SER A 125 -14.74 3.14 5.94
N CYS A 126 -14.50 3.97 6.96
CA CYS A 126 -15.09 5.30 7.06
C CYS A 126 -14.16 6.24 7.82
N SER A 127 -13.69 7.31 7.16
CA SER A 127 -12.80 8.33 7.72
C SER A 127 -13.43 9.14 8.85
N TYR A 128 -14.75 9.19 8.91
CA TYR A 128 -15.50 9.85 9.97
C TYR A 128 -15.68 8.97 11.22
N GLN A 129 -15.12 7.75 11.22
CA GLN A 129 -15.09 6.88 12.37
C GLN A 129 -13.81 7.12 13.18
N VAL A 130 -13.93 7.54 14.42
CA VAL A 130 -12.80 7.74 15.33
C VAL A 130 -12.90 6.78 16.51
N ARG A 131 -11.81 6.07 16.79
CA ARG A 131 -11.67 5.25 18.00
C ARG A 131 -10.99 6.07 19.08
N GLN A 132 -11.64 6.22 20.23
CA GLN A 132 -11.00 6.73 21.44
C GLN A 132 -11.03 5.63 22.49
N THR A 133 -9.86 5.12 22.85
CA THR A 133 -9.72 3.97 23.75
C THR A 133 -10.48 2.73 23.21
N ARG A 134 -11.47 2.24 23.94
CA ARG A 134 -12.32 1.11 23.55
C ARG A 134 -13.50 1.53 22.68
N ASP A 135 -13.93 2.78 22.79
CA ASP A 135 -15.17 3.28 22.20
C ASP A 135 -14.98 3.84 20.79
N LEU A 136 -16.06 3.83 20.02
CA LEU A 136 -16.10 4.22 18.63
C LEU A 136 -17.09 5.36 18.47
N TYR A 137 -16.69 6.40 17.73
CA TYR A 137 -17.48 7.61 17.53
C TYR A 137 -17.59 7.93 16.04
N CYS A 138 -18.68 8.57 15.66
CA CYS A 138 -18.88 9.15 14.34
C CYS A 138 -18.78 10.66 14.45
N THR A 139 -17.79 11.24 13.77
CA THR A 139 -17.51 12.69 13.74
C THR A 139 -18.31 13.44 12.67
N ALA A 140 -19.11 12.71 11.89
CA ALA A 140 -20.08 13.23 10.93
C ALA A 140 -21.49 13.37 11.55
N ALA A 141 -21.62 13.29 12.88
CA ALA A 141 -22.93 13.31 13.52
C ALA A 141 -23.62 14.67 13.35
N SER A 142 -24.92 14.63 13.08
CA SER A 142 -25.76 15.83 13.01
C SER A 142 -25.78 16.58 14.34
N PRO A 143 -25.82 17.92 14.35
CA PRO A 143 -26.17 18.70 15.53
C PRO A 143 -27.51 18.28 16.17
N ASP A 144 -28.43 17.75 15.36
CA ASP A 144 -29.74 17.27 15.82
C ASP A 144 -29.72 15.80 16.29
N ASP A 145 -28.58 15.09 16.14
CA ASP A 145 -28.44 13.74 16.68
C ASP A 145 -28.36 13.83 18.22
N VAL A 146 -29.43 13.40 18.88
CA VAL A 146 -29.56 13.42 20.35
C VAL A 146 -28.50 12.59 21.09
N THR A 147 -27.79 11.71 20.38
CA THR A 147 -26.67 10.93 20.91
C THR A 147 -25.32 11.62 20.74
N ALA A 148 -25.24 12.66 19.90
CA ALA A 148 -24.05 13.46 19.66
C ALA A 148 -23.80 14.43 20.82
N LYS A 149 -22.99 13.98 21.80
CA LYS A 149 -22.71 14.73 23.04
C LYS A 149 -21.22 14.97 23.29
N PHE A 150 -20.37 14.47 22.40
CA PHE A 150 -18.92 14.53 22.55
C PHE A 150 -18.32 15.43 21.50
N GLU A 151 -17.22 16.08 21.82
CA GLU A 151 -16.43 16.84 20.86
C GLU A 151 -15.08 16.16 20.67
N ILE A 152 -14.75 15.79 19.43
CA ILE A 152 -13.50 15.12 19.07
C ILE A 152 -12.86 15.93 17.94
N GLY A 153 -11.69 16.50 18.20
CA GLY A 153 -10.99 17.33 17.21
C GLY A 153 -11.81 18.53 16.74
N GLY A 154 -12.58 19.16 17.62
CA GLY A 154 -13.45 20.29 17.28
C GLY A 154 -14.78 19.91 16.61
N ARG A 155 -15.08 18.60 16.47
CA ARG A 155 -16.31 18.12 15.80
C ARG A 155 -17.24 17.42 16.78
N LEU A 156 -18.52 17.78 16.70
CA LEU A 156 -19.58 17.07 17.42
C LEU A 156 -19.62 15.60 16.97
N SER A 157 -19.70 14.69 17.93
CA SER A 157 -19.47 13.27 17.73
C SER A 157 -20.50 12.43 18.49
N ALA A 158 -21.09 11.47 17.79
CA ALA A 158 -22.05 10.51 18.34
C ALA A 158 -21.41 9.13 18.56
N PRO A 159 -21.65 8.46 19.70
CA PRO A 159 -21.25 7.07 19.90
C PRO A 159 -21.78 6.18 18.77
N THR A 160 -20.92 5.32 18.22
CA THR A 160 -21.26 4.40 17.14
C THR A 160 -20.69 3.00 17.40
N SER A 161 -20.97 2.08 16.49
CA SER A 161 -20.43 0.73 16.49
C SER A 161 -20.19 0.26 15.06
N ARG A 162 -19.39 -0.80 14.88
CA ARG A 162 -19.16 -1.38 13.54
C ARG A 162 -20.47 -1.78 12.83
N PRO A 163 -21.44 -2.45 13.48
CA PRO A 163 -22.75 -2.71 12.87
C PRO A 163 -23.49 -1.44 12.43
N LEU A 164 -23.52 -0.40 13.27
CA LEU A 164 -24.19 0.87 12.93
C LEU A 164 -23.50 1.58 11.76
N CYS A 165 -22.16 1.60 11.72
CA CYS A 165 -21.43 2.16 10.59
C CYS A 165 -21.67 1.38 9.29
N ARG A 166 -21.69 0.04 9.35
CA ARG A 166 -22.00 -0.82 8.19
C ARG A 166 -23.38 -0.54 7.62
N ALA A 167 -24.37 -0.32 8.48
CA ALA A 167 -25.74 0.01 8.07
C ALA A 167 -25.95 1.47 7.66
N CYS A 168 -24.96 2.35 7.84
CA CYS A 168 -25.09 3.76 7.49
C CYS A 168 -25.15 3.95 5.96
N GLU A 169 -25.91 4.93 5.49
CA GLU A 169 -26.04 5.24 4.05
C GLU A 169 -24.80 5.88 3.43
N LEU A 170 -23.89 6.46 4.25
CA LEU A 170 -22.64 7.03 3.74
C LEU A 170 -21.80 5.93 3.08
N PRO A 171 -21.35 6.08 1.82
CA PRO A 171 -20.51 5.08 1.17
C PRO A 171 -19.24 4.75 1.96
N SER A 172 -18.65 3.57 1.70
CA SER A 172 -17.32 3.24 2.22
C SER A 172 -16.30 4.25 1.72
N ASN A 173 -15.26 4.54 2.50
CA ASN A 173 -14.19 5.48 2.13
C ASN A 173 -13.60 5.21 0.74
N ASP A 174 -13.48 3.94 0.37
CA ASP A 174 -12.91 3.49 -0.91
C ASP A 174 -13.82 3.83 -2.10
N LEU A 175 -15.12 4.03 -1.85
CA LEU A 175 -16.13 4.36 -2.86
C LEU A 175 -16.66 5.79 -2.71
N LEU A 176 -16.34 6.49 -1.62
CA LEU A 176 -16.81 7.84 -1.37
C LEU A 176 -16.18 8.79 -2.40
N CYS A 177 -16.99 9.66 -3.01
CA CYS A 177 -16.49 10.74 -3.86
C CYS A 177 -15.48 11.59 -3.09
N SER A 178 -14.32 11.87 -3.68
CA SER A 178 -13.30 12.72 -3.03
C SER A 178 -13.74 14.18 -2.89
N HIS A 179 -14.74 14.60 -3.66
CA HIS A 179 -15.30 15.96 -3.59
C HIS A 179 -16.44 16.09 -2.57
N LEU A 180 -16.87 15.00 -1.91
CA LEU A 180 -17.89 15.08 -0.86
C LEU A 180 -17.25 15.42 0.48
N LEU A 181 -17.56 16.60 0.99
CA LEU A 181 -17.06 17.14 2.25
C LEU A 181 -18.18 17.25 3.28
N HIS A 182 -17.78 17.20 4.56
CA HIS A 182 -18.66 17.50 5.70
C HIS A 182 -20.03 16.78 5.67
N PRO A 183 -20.09 15.45 5.47
CA PRO A 183 -21.35 14.74 5.57
C PRO A 183 -21.97 14.91 6.96
N VAL A 184 -23.28 15.04 6.97
CA VAL A 184 -24.11 15.14 8.17
C VAL A 184 -24.94 13.87 8.27
N VAL A 185 -24.73 13.12 9.35
CA VAL A 185 -25.34 11.82 9.61
C VAL A 185 -26.25 11.94 10.81
N THR A 186 -27.53 11.66 10.61
CA THR A 186 -28.50 11.56 11.70
C THR A 186 -28.72 10.11 12.10
N ASN A 187 -29.20 9.88 13.33
CA ASN A 187 -29.54 8.58 13.85
C ASN A 187 -31.00 8.59 14.32
N ASP A 188 -31.86 7.86 13.63
CA ASP A 188 -33.29 7.75 13.96
C ASP A 188 -33.62 6.54 14.87
N TYR A 189 -32.59 6.01 15.55
CA TYR A 189 -32.59 4.79 16.36
C TYR A 189 -32.69 3.47 15.57
N GLN A 190 -33.07 3.48 14.29
CA GLN A 190 -33.16 2.29 13.46
C GLN A 190 -32.02 2.19 12.44
N ALA A 191 -31.62 3.33 11.88
CA ALA A 191 -30.56 3.45 10.89
C ALA A 191 -29.83 4.80 11.01
N ARG A 192 -28.66 4.86 10.35
CA ARG A 192 -27.90 6.10 10.21
C ARG A 192 -28.03 6.59 8.77
N SER A 193 -28.71 7.70 8.59
CA SER A 193 -28.93 8.30 7.27
C SER A 193 -28.07 9.53 7.08
N VAL A 194 -27.56 9.70 5.86
CA VAL A 194 -26.83 10.92 5.50
C VAL A 194 -27.86 11.91 4.98
N VAL A 195 -28.00 13.03 5.69
CA VAL A 195 -29.04 14.03 5.42
C VAL A 195 -28.52 15.25 4.69
N ASP A 196 -27.22 15.53 4.78
CA ASP A 196 -26.59 16.69 4.16
C ASP A 196 -25.10 16.43 3.90
N ALA A 197 -24.52 17.18 2.97
CA ALA A 197 -23.10 17.22 2.68
C ALA A 197 -22.78 18.44 1.78
N MET A 198 -21.51 18.81 1.69
CA MET A 198 -21.04 19.88 0.81
C MET A 198 -20.23 19.29 -0.35
N CYS A 199 -20.34 19.89 -1.54
CA CYS A 199 -19.47 19.57 -2.68
C CYS A 199 -18.30 20.55 -2.75
N ASP A 200 -17.06 20.04 -2.70
CA ASP A 200 -15.84 20.86 -2.81
C ASP A 200 -15.76 21.64 -4.14
N ARG A 201 -16.50 21.18 -5.15
CA ARG A 201 -16.60 21.84 -6.46
C ARG A 201 -17.67 22.93 -6.53
N GLY A 202 -18.37 23.20 -5.42
CA GLY A 202 -19.48 24.17 -5.36
C GLY A 202 -20.71 23.74 -6.15
N ARG A 203 -20.88 22.43 -6.38
CA ARG A 203 -22.01 21.85 -7.12
C ARG A 203 -23.01 21.19 -6.19
N ASP A 204 -23.45 21.93 -5.18
CA ASP A 204 -24.30 21.38 -4.11
C ASP A 204 -25.64 20.84 -4.64
N GLU A 205 -26.14 21.41 -5.75
CA GLU A 205 -27.35 20.93 -6.45
C GLU A 205 -27.19 19.52 -7.04
N GLU A 206 -25.98 19.14 -7.49
CA GLU A 206 -25.68 17.81 -8.03
C GLU A 206 -25.53 16.75 -6.93
N VAL A 207 -25.25 17.16 -5.68
CA VAL A 207 -25.05 16.25 -4.53
C VAL A 207 -26.22 16.26 -3.55
N SER A 208 -27.41 16.68 -3.99
CA SER A 208 -28.64 16.74 -3.17
C SER A 208 -29.02 15.40 -2.50
N GLU A 209 -28.49 14.29 -3.01
CA GLU A 209 -28.51 12.98 -2.36
C GLU A 209 -27.08 12.52 -2.01
N PRO A 210 -26.54 12.87 -0.83
CA PRO A 210 -25.16 12.53 -0.44
C PRO A 210 -24.83 11.03 -0.48
N LYS A 211 -25.83 10.18 -0.22
CA LYS A 211 -25.71 8.70 -0.30
C LYS A 211 -25.37 8.20 -1.71
N LEU A 212 -25.63 9.00 -2.75
CA LEU A 212 -25.31 8.69 -4.15
C LEU A 212 -23.93 9.20 -4.58
N CYS A 213 -23.13 9.82 -3.68
CA CYS A 213 -21.73 10.20 -3.95
C CYS A 213 -20.80 8.97 -3.93
N ARG A 214 -21.06 8.03 -4.84
CA ARG A 214 -20.34 6.76 -5.04
C ARG A 214 -20.33 6.38 -6.54
N PRO A 215 -19.50 5.43 -7.00
CA PRO A 215 -19.53 4.97 -8.39
C PRO A 215 -20.94 4.53 -8.80
N GLY A 216 -21.35 4.90 -10.02
CA GLY A 216 -22.68 4.62 -10.57
C GLY A 216 -23.84 5.36 -9.89
N GLY A 217 -23.56 6.32 -9.00
CA GLY A 217 -24.53 7.24 -8.43
C GLY A 217 -24.58 8.54 -9.24
N HIS A 218 -24.00 9.62 -8.73
CA HIS A 218 -23.91 10.89 -9.45
C HIS A 218 -22.90 10.83 -10.60
N GLU A 219 -23.23 11.43 -11.75
CA GLU A 219 -22.36 11.45 -12.94
C GLU A 219 -21.03 12.16 -12.70
N CYS A 220 -21.00 13.12 -11.77
CA CYS A 220 -19.80 13.87 -11.41
C CYS A 220 -18.87 13.12 -10.43
N TRP A 221 -19.18 11.87 -10.08
CA TRP A 221 -18.41 11.09 -9.13
C TRP A 221 -16.96 10.93 -9.61
N GLN A 222 -16.02 11.23 -8.72
CA GLN A 222 -14.61 11.00 -8.94
C GLN A 222 -13.92 10.64 -7.63
N ARG A 223 -12.88 9.81 -7.74
CA ARG A 223 -12.00 9.49 -6.64
C ARG A 223 -10.59 9.99 -6.94
N VAL A 224 -10.16 10.99 -6.17
CA VAL A 224 -8.80 11.51 -6.17
C VAL A 224 -7.99 10.75 -5.14
N VAL A 225 -6.92 10.12 -5.59
CA VAL A 225 -5.94 9.41 -4.77
C VAL A 225 -4.63 10.16 -4.86
N GLU A 226 -4.14 10.60 -3.71
CA GLU A 226 -2.84 11.22 -3.58
C GLU A 226 -1.80 10.11 -3.55
N VAL A 227 -1.02 10.00 -4.64
CA VAL A 227 0.14 9.11 -4.66
C VAL A 227 1.32 9.94 -4.19
N GLU A 228 1.77 9.63 -2.96
CA GLU A 228 2.99 10.19 -2.42
C GLU A 228 4.14 9.76 -3.33
N ASP A 229 4.82 10.75 -3.88
CA ASP A 229 5.97 10.51 -4.75
C ASP A 229 7.07 10.01 -3.79
N GLU A 230 7.32 8.70 -3.71
CA GLU A 230 8.45 8.14 -2.96
C GLU A 230 9.79 8.50 -3.63
N ARG A 231 9.95 9.77 -4.06
CA ARG A 231 11.26 10.28 -4.41
C ARG A 231 12.08 10.24 -3.13
N PRO A 232 13.18 9.49 -3.12
CA PRO A 232 14.01 9.45 -1.94
C PRO A 232 14.47 10.87 -1.60
N THR A 233 14.43 11.22 -0.32
CA THR A 233 14.92 12.52 0.14
C THR A 233 16.35 12.71 -0.35
N LEU A 234 16.69 13.89 -0.90
CA LEU A 234 18.05 14.24 -1.28
C LEU A 234 19.00 13.91 -0.13
N VAL A 235 19.81 12.87 -0.31
CA VAL A 235 20.77 12.41 0.68
C VAL A 235 22.08 13.15 0.48
N THR A 236 22.70 13.58 1.58
CA THR A 236 24.05 14.12 1.51
C THR A 236 24.99 13.04 0.94
N PRO A 237 26.06 13.40 0.21
CA PRO A 237 26.99 12.41 -0.34
C PRO A 237 27.56 11.44 0.70
N LEU A 238 27.67 11.85 1.97
CA LEU A 238 28.19 11.04 3.06
C LEU A 238 27.13 10.21 3.80
N ALA A 239 25.83 10.40 3.51
CA ALA A 239 24.75 9.75 4.24
C ALA A 239 24.84 8.21 4.21
N LEU A 240 25.22 7.64 3.07
CA LEU A 240 25.33 6.19 2.93
C LEU A 240 26.55 5.61 3.69
N PRO A 241 27.78 6.12 3.53
CA PRO A 241 28.90 5.75 4.40
C PRO A 241 28.59 5.88 5.90
N GLU A 242 27.97 7.00 6.30
CA GLU A 242 27.57 7.23 7.70
C GLU A 242 26.54 6.20 8.18
N ALA A 243 25.56 5.83 7.35
CA ALA A 243 24.55 4.83 7.70
C ALA A 243 25.18 3.47 8.00
N PHE A 244 26.19 3.05 7.23
CA PHE A 244 26.95 1.83 7.50
C PHE A 244 27.74 1.90 8.82
N ASP A 245 28.47 3.00 9.05
CA ASP A 245 29.26 3.18 10.28
C ASP A 245 28.37 3.18 11.53
N VAL A 246 27.23 3.88 11.47
CA VAL A 246 26.27 3.95 12.58
C VAL A 246 25.59 2.60 12.80
N LEU A 247 25.30 1.84 11.73
CA LEU A 247 24.74 0.50 11.86
C LEU A 247 25.73 -0.45 12.54
N ASP A 248 27.03 -0.44 12.19
CA ASP A 248 28.05 -1.25 12.88
C ASP A 248 28.16 -0.88 14.36
N ALA A 249 28.13 0.42 14.68
CA ALA A 249 28.16 0.88 16.05
C ALA A 249 26.94 0.37 16.86
N MET A 250 25.75 0.45 16.28
CA MET A 250 24.53 -0.06 16.91
C MET A 250 24.54 -1.58 17.04
N TRP A 251 25.02 -2.29 16.03
CA TRP A 251 25.17 -3.75 16.06
C TRP A 251 26.08 -4.21 17.20
N ARG A 252 27.22 -3.55 17.40
CA ARG A 252 28.15 -3.83 18.51
C ARG A 252 27.57 -3.48 19.88
N LEU A 253 26.66 -2.51 19.93
CA LEU A 253 25.94 -2.21 21.16
C LEU A 253 24.93 -3.32 21.47
N ALA A 254 24.20 -3.79 20.46
CA ALA A 254 23.18 -4.82 20.55
C ALA A 254 23.75 -6.22 20.89
N PHE A 255 24.79 -6.65 20.17
CA PHE A 255 25.31 -8.02 20.24
C PHE A 255 26.68 -8.14 20.91
N GLY A 256 27.24 -7.01 21.37
CA GLY A 256 28.49 -6.94 22.11
C GLY A 256 29.67 -6.41 21.29
N ARG A 257 30.62 -5.77 21.98
CA ARG A 257 31.69 -4.94 21.35
C ARG A 257 32.59 -5.66 20.36
N ARG A 258 32.68 -6.99 20.44
CA ARG A 258 33.49 -7.86 19.57
C ARG A 258 32.74 -8.32 18.32
N GLN A 259 31.40 -8.24 18.32
CA GLN A 259 30.55 -8.59 17.19
C GLN A 259 30.54 -7.42 16.21
N ARG A 260 31.46 -7.41 15.25
CA ARG A 260 31.53 -6.39 14.19
C ARG A 260 30.67 -6.84 13.02
N LEU A 261 29.73 -6.00 12.59
CA LEU A 261 28.96 -6.25 11.38
C LEU A 261 29.81 -5.92 10.15
N LEU A 262 30.57 -4.83 10.20
CA LEU A 262 31.43 -4.37 9.12
C LEU A 262 32.90 -4.53 9.51
N ASN A 263 33.64 -5.24 8.67
CA ASN A 263 35.09 -5.34 8.76
C ASN A 263 35.74 -4.78 7.49
N LEU A 264 35.87 -3.45 7.46
CA LEU A 264 36.43 -2.73 6.32
C LEU A 264 37.95 -2.93 6.29
N SER A 265 38.41 -3.66 5.28
CA SER A 265 39.85 -3.84 5.04
C SER A 265 40.50 -2.61 4.40
N THR A 266 39.71 -1.75 3.73
CA THR A 266 40.18 -0.53 3.06
C THR A 266 39.14 0.59 3.20
N SER A 267 39.59 1.85 3.15
CA SER A 267 38.72 3.03 3.12
C SER A 267 38.18 3.38 1.73
N VAL A 268 38.71 2.74 0.68
CA VAL A 268 38.40 3.07 -0.72
C VAL A 268 36.96 2.74 -1.08
N GLY A 269 36.45 1.57 -0.66
CA GLY A 269 35.07 1.14 -0.92
C GLY A 269 34.03 2.12 -0.38
N PRO A 270 34.03 2.40 0.94
CA PRO A 270 33.12 3.38 1.54
C PRO A 270 33.26 4.79 0.92
N ALA A 271 34.48 5.27 0.68
CA ALA A 271 34.68 6.59 0.07
C ALA A 271 34.11 6.67 -1.35
N ALA A 272 34.17 5.57 -2.12
CA ALA A 272 33.61 5.51 -3.47
C ALA A 272 32.08 5.68 -3.47
N LEU A 273 31.38 5.40 -2.38
CA LEU A 273 29.92 5.57 -2.29
C LEU A 273 29.49 7.03 -2.22
N ALA A 274 30.38 7.91 -1.77
CA ALA A 274 30.10 9.35 -1.73
C ALA A 274 30.26 10.02 -3.10
N LEU A 275 31.01 9.38 -4.00
CA LEU A 275 31.27 9.92 -5.33
C LEU A 275 30.03 9.82 -6.20
N ASP A 276 29.89 10.83 -7.06
CA ASP A 276 28.86 10.89 -8.07
C ASP A 276 29.14 9.94 -9.26
N CYS A 277 28.16 9.79 -10.14
CA CYS A 277 28.31 9.21 -11.47
C CYS A 277 27.49 9.95 -12.53
N THR A 278 28.08 10.14 -13.70
CA THR A 278 27.47 10.86 -14.83
C THR A 278 27.18 9.96 -16.02
N ASN A 279 27.73 8.75 -16.00
CA ASN A 279 27.63 7.79 -17.09
C ASN A 279 27.51 6.36 -16.55
N ARG A 280 27.14 5.45 -17.44
CA ARG A 280 26.93 4.04 -17.11
C ARG A 280 28.17 3.39 -16.45
N PRO A 281 29.38 3.39 -17.03
CA PRO A 281 30.55 2.76 -16.40
C PRO A 281 30.83 3.22 -14.96
N GLU A 282 30.68 4.52 -14.69
CA GLU A 282 30.79 5.06 -13.34
C GLU A 282 29.70 4.50 -12.43
N PHE A 283 28.44 4.52 -12.86
CA PHE A 283 27.32 3.90 -12.14
C PHE A 283 27.59 2.41 -11.84
N GLU A 284 28.09 1.64 -12.82
CA GLU A 284 28.39 0.22 -12.63
C GLU A 284 29.48 0.02 -11.56
N THR A 285 30.48 0.90 -11.54
CA THR A 285 31.55 0.91 -10.53
C THR A 285 31.00 1.22 -9.15
N ARG A 286 30.11 2.22 -9.02
CA ARG A 286 29.48 2.61 -7.74
C ARG A 286 28.60 1.51 -7.18
N LEU A 287 27.74 0.94 -8.02
CA LEU A 287 26.84 -0.15 -7.65
C LEU A 287 27.61 -1.42 -7.26
N SER A 288 28.74 -1.69 -7.92
CA SER A 288 29.63 -2.81 -7.54
C SER A 288 30.27 -2.57 -6.18
N ALA A 289 30.80 -1.37 -5.91
CA ALA A 289 31.36 -1.01 -4.61
C ALA A 289 30.33 -1.13 -3.48
N LEU A 290 29.07 -0.76 -3.75
CA LEU A 290 27.97 -0.92 -2.79
C LEU A 290 27.66 -2.38 -2.51
N ALA A 291 27.54 -3.21 -3.55
CA ALA A 291 27.27 -4.62 -3.40
C ALA A 291 28.39 -5.35 -2.64
N ASP A 292 29.65 -5.01 -2.92
CA ASP A 292 30.80 -5.58 -2.20
C ASP A 292 30.77 -5.19 -0.72
N LEU A 293 30.37 -3.96 -0.39
CA LEU A 293 30.21 -3.51 1.00
C LEU A 293 29.09 -4.27 1.72
N ILE A 294 27.96 -4.49 1.05
CA ILE A 294 26.84 -5.31 1.56
C ILE A 294 27.29 -6.76 1.78
N ASP A 295 28.07 -7.34 0.87
CA ASP A 295 28.57 -8.71 0.95
C ASP A 295 29.67 -8.88 2.01
N ILE A 296 30.37 -7.81 2.39
CA ILE A 296 31.34 -7.80 3.50
C ILE A 296 30.66 -7.85 4.88
N MET A 297 29.36 -7.57 4.99
CA MET A 297 28.65 -7.69 6.26
C MET A 297 28.77 -9.12 6.80
N LYS A 298 29.34 -9.26 8.00
CA LYS A 298 29.59 -10.53 8.67
C LYS A 298 28.79 -10.61 9.96
N VAL A 299 27.90 -11.59 10.01
CA VAL A 299 27.19 -12.01 11.20
C VAL A 299 27.87 -13.28 11.71
N ASP A 300 28.24 -13.33 12.98
CA ASP A 300 28.85 -14.50 13.61
C ASP A 300 27.84 -15.65 13.75
N ASP A 301 28.27 -16.90 13.59
CA ASP A 301 27.38 -18.07 13.69
C ASP A 301 26.73 -18.21 15.07
N SER A 302 27.33 -17.64 16.12
CA SER A 302 26.75 -17.61 17.47
C SER A 302 25.50 -16.73 17.60
N LEU A 303 25.24 -15.85 16.62
CA LEU A 303 24.06 -14.99 16.56
C LEU A 303 22.94 -15.55 15.69
N LEU A 304 23.13 -16.74 15.11
CA LEU A 304 22.15 -17.37 14.23
C LEU A 304 21.30 -18.41 14.99
N PRO A 305 20.01 -18.55 14.66
CA PRO A 305 19.19 -19.64 15.16
C PRO A 305 19.82 -21.01 14.91
N THR A 306 19.65 -21.91 15.88
CA THR A 306 20.01 -23.33 15.69
C THR A 306 19.06 -24.00 14.70
N GLY A 307 19.58 -24.88 13.85
CA GLY A 307 18.78 -25.68 12.90
C GLY A 307 18.54 -25.06 11.52
N LEU A 308 19.08 -23.87 11.24
CA LEU A 308 19.05 -23.28 9.90
C LEU A 308 19.87 -24.11 8.89
N THR A 309 19.33 -24.30 7.67
CA THR A 309 20.02 -24.97 6.56
C THR A 309 21.13 -24.11 5.96
N ASP A 310 22.03 -24.73 5.18
CA ASP A 310 23.10 -24.00 4.50
C ASP A 310 22.55 -23.01 3.46
N GLU A 311 21.43 -23.32 2.81
CA GLU A 311 20.75 -22.42 1.89
C GLU A 311 20.19 -21.18 2.60
N GLN A 312 19.62 -21.35 3.80
CA GLN A 312 19.10 -20.24 4.61
C GLN A 312 20.22 -19.32 5.08
N LYS A 313 21.42 -19.84 5.33
CA LYS A 313 22.59 -19.07 5.74
C LYS A 313 23.41 -18.51 4.57
N ASN A 314 23.02 -18.79 3.33
CA ASN A 314 23.80 -18.40 2.17
C ASN A 314 23.71 -16.89 1.91
N GLY A 315 24.83 -16.19 2.05
CA GLY A 315 24.97 -14.75 1.80
C GLY A 315 24.77 -13.86 3.03
N SER A 316 25.38 -12.67 3.00
CA SER A 316 25.42 -11.74 4.12
C SER A 316 24.02 -11.25 4.54
N ILE A 317 23.18 -10.86 3.57
CA ILE A 317 21.83 -10.34 3.83
C ILE A 317 20.93 -11.39 4.50
N ASN A 318 21.04 -12.66 4.10
CA ASN A 318 20.23 -13.72 4.72
C ASN A 318 20.67 -13.94 6.17
N ARG A 319 21.97 -14.04 6.43
CA ARG A 319 22.49 -14.14 7.81
C ARG A 319 22.08 -12.95 8.68
N LEU A 320 22.11 -11.74 8.13
CA LEU A 320 21.61 -10.53 8.79
C LEU A 320 20.12 -10.65 9.13
N SER A 321 19.30 -11.06 8.17
CA SER A 321 17.86 -11.26 8.36
C SER A 321 17.57 -12.29 9.45
N GLU A 322 18.22 -13.46 9.41
CA GLU A 322 18.00 -14.53 10.39
C GLU A 322 18.42 -14.12 11.80
N ALA A 323 19.58 -13.47 11.96
CA ALA A 323 20.02 -12.97 13.27
C ALA A 323 19.06 -11.89 13.83
N LEU A 324 18.54 -11.02 12.98
CA LEU A 324 17.58 -10.00 13.39
C LEU A 324 16.24 -10.61 13.81
N TYR A 325 15.73 -11.62 13.08
CA TYR A 325 14.47 -12.27 13.44
C TYR A 325 14.54 -13.13 14.69
N ASP A 326 15.71 -13.72 14.97
CA ASP A 326 15.95 -14.44 16.22
C ASP A 326 15.98 -13.50 17.43
N ALA A 327 16.63 -12.35 17.28
CA ALA A 327 16.88 -11.44 18.39
C ALA A 327 15.72 -10.48 18.68
N LEU A 328 15.03 -9.98 17.65
CA LEU A 328 14.04 -8.91 17.77
C LEU A 328 12.60 -9.45 17.86
N PRO A 329 11.70 -8.78 18.61
CA PRO A 329 10.33 -9.24 18.79
C PRO A 329 9.49 -9.15 17.48
N PRO A 330 8.44 -9.99 17.34
CA PRO A 330 7.64 -10.09 16.10
C PRO A 330 7.03 -8.77 15.61
N GLU A 331 6.64 -7.86 16.51
CA GLU A 331 6.13 -6.53 16.15
C GLU A 331 7.10 -5.67 15.32
N GLN A 332 8.40 -5.97 15.33
CA GLN A 332 9.42 -5.24 14.54
C GLN A 332 9.67 -5.89 13.17
N HIS A 333 9.21 -7.13 12.95
CA HIS A 333 9.57 -7.94 11.77
C HIS A 333 9.05 -7.35 10.46
N SER A 334 7.92 -6.66 10.45
CA SER A 334 7.38 -6.04 9.23
C SER A 334 8.30 -4.94 8.70
N ALA A 335 8.77 -4.03 9.57
CA ALA A 335 9.71 -2.97 9.18
C ALA A 335 11.04 -3.54 8.70
N LEU A 336 11.56 -4.57 9.39
CA LEU A 336 12.79 -5.28 9.01
C LEU A 336 12.67 -5.96 7.64
N ASN A 337 11.56 -6.65 7.37
CA ASN A 337 11.31 -7.31 6.08
C ASN A 337 11.41 -6.30 4.94
N ASN A 338 10.78 -5.14 5.08
CA ASN A 338 10.82 -4.08 4.07
C ASN A 338 12.24 -3.58 3.84
N ALA A 339 13.01 -3.32 4.90
CA ALA A 339 14.40 -2.88 4.80
C ALA A 339 15.31 -3.94 4.16
N ILE A 340 15.21 -5.20 4.59
CA ILE A 340 15.98 -6.32 4.02
C ILE A 340 15.65 -6.52 2.53
N GLN A 341 14.38 -6.39 2.15
CA GLN A 341 13.97 -6.51 0.76
C GLN A 341 14.58 -5.41 -0.12
N LYS A 342 14.66 -4.16 0.37
CA LYS A 342 15.36 -3.07 -0.34
C LYS A 342 16.84 -3.41 -0.59
N LEU A 343 17.55 -3.94 0.42
CA LEU A 343 18.95 -4.38 0.25
C LEU A 343 19.09 -5.53 -0.77
N ARG A 344 18.14 -6.47 -0.80
CA ARG A 344 18.12 -7.56 -1.79
C ARG A 344 17.93 -7.02 -3.21
N LEU A 345 17.05 -6.03 -3.40
CA LEU A 345 16.82 -5.42 -4.71
C LEU A 345 18.07 -4.72 -5.27
N VAL A 346 18.82 -4.01 -4.42
CA VAL A 346 20.12 -3.41 -4.81
C VAL A 346 21.11 -4.47 -5.29
N ARG A 347 21.21 -5.61 -4.56
CA ARG A 347 22.06 -6.74 -4.96
C ARG A 347 21.62 -7.37 -6.28
N GLN A 348 20.31 -7.51 -6.48
CA GLN A 348 19.75 -8.01 -7.75
C GLN A 348 20.05 -7.07 -8.92
N ALA A 349 19.99 -5.76 -8.72
CA ALA A 349 20.36 -4.78 -9.75
C ALA A 349 21.83 -4.95 -10.17
N ARG A 350 22.74 -5.15 -9.21
CA ARG A 350 24.16 -5.46 -9.50
C ARG A 350 24.31 -6.76 -10.29
N ASN A 351 23.62 -7.83 -9.90
CA ASN A 351 23.71 -9.11 -10.61
C ASN A 351 23.18 -9.02 -12.05
N ALA A 352 22.06 -8.32 -12.26
CA ALA A 352 21.50 -8.10 -13.59
C ALA A 352 22.43 -7.29 -14.51
N MET A 353 23.23 -6.38 -13.92
CA MET A 353 24.24 -5.60 -14.64
C MET A 353 25.43 -6.47 -15.10
N GLN A 354 25.90 -7.39 -14.25
CA GLN A 354 27.01 -8.30 -14.59
C GLN A 354 26.61 -9.45 -15.52
N HIS A 355 25.35 -9.87 -15.48
CA HIS A 355 24.83 -11.02 -16.22
C HIS A 355 23.65 -10.63 -17.12
N SER A 356 23.84 -9.61 -17.96
CA SER A 356 22.82 -8.93 -18.78
C SER A 356 21.99 -9.82 -19.74
N LYS A 357 22.20 -11.14 -19.76
CA LYS A 357 21.52 -12.10 -20.64
C LYS A 357 20.62 -13.12 -19.93
N VAL A 358 20.63 -13.23 -18.60
CA VAL A 358 20.01 -14.38 -17.91
C VAL A 358 18.76 -14.02 -17.08
N ASP A 359 18.71 -12.85 -16.43
CA ASP A 359 17.65 -12.50 -15.46
C ASP A 359 16.90 -11.19 -15.77
N GLY A 360 16.15 -11.13 -16.87
CA GLY A 360 15.22 -10.03 -17.16
C GLY A 360 15.85 -8.65 -17.45
N GLY A 361 17.16 -8.49 -17.29
CA GLY A 361 17.91 -7.27 -17.59
C GLY A 361 17.96 -6.26 -16.44
N LEU A 362 18.81 -5.24 -16.57
CA LEU A 362 19.01 -4.20 -15.55
C LEU A 362 17.77 -3.32 -15.36
N THR A 363 17.04 -3.01 -16.44
CA THR A 363 15.91 -2.07 -16.41
C THR A 363 14.77 -2.49 -15.47
N PRO A 364 14.26 -3.73 -15.48
CA PRO A 364 13.23 -4.14 -14.51
C PRO A 364 13.70 -4.10 -13.05
N LYS A 365 15.00 -4.33 -12.79
CA LYS A 365 15.56 -4.28 -11.42
C LYS A 365 15.73 -2.85 -10.93
N LEU A 366 16.12 -1.92 -11.81
CA LEU A 366 16.13 -0.48 -11.50
C LEU A 366 14.71 0.05 -11.27
N ARG A 367 13.71 -0.41 -12.03
CA ARG A 367 12.30 -0.04 -11.79
C ARG A 367 11.80 -0.50 -10.43
N ALA A 368 12.16 -1.71 -9.99
CA ALA A 368 11.82 -2.19 -8.65
C ALA A 368 12.47 -1.36 -7.52
N LEU A 369 13.45 -0.51 -7.85
CA LEU A 369 14.12 0.44 -6.95
C LEU A 369 13.66 1.90 -7.16
N GLY A 370 12.53 2.15 -7.84
CA GLY A 370 12.06 3.51 -8.04
C GLY A 370 12.77 4.28 -9.18
N ILE A 371 13.55 3.61 -10.04
CA ILE A 371 14.33 4.24 -11.13
C ILE A 371 13.73 3.89 -12.49
N HIS A 372 13.06 4.86 -13.09
CA HIS A 372 12.11 4.59 -14.19
C HIS A 372 12.57 5.09 -15.55
N ASP A 373 13.54 6.00 -15.55
CA ASP A 373 14.07 6.61 -16.75
C ASP A 373 14.66 5.55 -17.70
N ALA A 374 14.37 5.71 -18.99
CA ALA A 374 14.85 4.83 -20.05
C ALA A 374 15.39 5.66 -21.24
N PRO A 375 16.73 5.79 -21.40
CA PRO A 375 17.79 5.27 -20.53
C PRO A 375 17.82 6.02 -19.18
N PRO A 376 18.32 5.38 -18.10
CA PRO A 376 18.40 6.02 -16.80
C PRO A 376 19.25 7.30 -16.83
N ASN A 377 18.79 8.36 -16.17
CA ASN A 377 19.73 9.37 -15.70
C ASN A 377 20.62 8.72 -14.63
N TRP A 378 21.88 8.44 -14.97
CA TRP A 378 22.77 7.68 -14.09
C TRP A 378 23.04 8.38 -12.76
N HIS A 379 23.05 9.71 -12.74
CA HIS A 379 23.16 10.51 -11.53
C HIS A 379 21.97 10.25 -10.60
N ASP A 380 20.76 10.50 -11.08
CA ASP A 380 19.53 10.33 -10.31
C ASP A 380 19.32 8.87 -9.90
N ALA A 381 19.65 7.92 -10.78
CA ALA A 381 19.60 6.50 -10.48
C ALA A 381 20.52 6.12 -9.31
N TRP A 382 21.74 6.69 -9.28
CA TRP A 382 22.66 6.44 -8.18
C TRP A 382 22.19 7.08 -6.89
N ASP A 383 21.69 8.31 -6.92
CA ASP A 383 21.13 9.00 -5.76
C ASP A 383 19.95 8.23 -5.15
N THR A 384 19.07 7.71 -6.00
CA THR A 384 17.96 6.87 -5.57
C THR A 384 18.43 5.59 -4.88
N ILE A 385 19.43 4.88 -5.45
CA ILE A 385 20.03 3.70 -4.80
C ILE A 385 20.68 4.06 -3.47
N ARG A 386 21.40 5.18 -3.39
CA ARG A 386 22.05 5.64 -2.17
C ARG A 386 21.03 5.89 -1.07
N ALA A 387 19.98 6.63 -1.40
CA ALA A 387 18.93 6.99 -0.46
C ALA A 387 18.15 5.76 0.02
N HIS A 388 17.69 4.88 -0.89
CA HIS A 388 17.01 3.66 -0.50
C HIS A 388 17.86 2.74 0.38
N THR A 389 19.16 2.67 0.10
CA THR A 389 20.08 1.87 0.93
C THR A 389 20.27 2.52 2.30
N ALA A 390 20.49 3.84 2.36
CA ALA A 390 20.66 4.57 3.61
C ALA A 390 19.42 4.46 4.50
N ASP A 391 18.22 4.59 3.91
CA ASP A 391 16.94 4.43 4.61
C ASP A 391 16.76 3.01 5.15
N ALA A 392 17.06 1.99 4.34
CA ALA A 392 16.98 0.59 4.79
C ALA A 392 17.91 0.32 5.99
N LEU A 393 19.16 0.80 5.94
CA LEU A 393 20.10 0.69 7.06
C LEU A 393 19.61 1.50 8.27
N GLY A 394 19.00 2.66 8.03
CA GLY A 394 18.40 3.52 9.06
C GLY A 394 17.25 2.86 9.81
N ILE A 395 16.38 2.11 9.10
CA ILE A 395 15.29 1.32 9.67
C ILE A 395 15.85 0.19 10.54
N ILE A 396 16.81 -0.60 10.01
CA ILE A 396 17.43 -1.69 10.78
C ILE A 396 18.06 -1.15 12.07
N ARG A 397 18.78 -0.04 11.99
CA ARG A 397 19.36 0.65 13.15
C ARG A 397 18.27 1.09 14.14
N HIS A 398 17.16 1.65 13.66
CA HIS A 398 16.09 2.13 14.53
C HIS A 398 15.47 1.00 15.35
N GLU A 399 15.14 -0.12 14.71
CA GLU A 399 14.59 -1.29 15.39
C GLU A 399 15.59 -1.92 16.37
N LEU A 400 16.87 -2.03 15.98
CA LEU A 400 17.93 -2.48 16.90
C LEU A 400 18.04 -1.57 18.13
N ARG A 401 18.00 -0.25 17.95
CA ARG A 401 18.04 0.69 19.07
C ARG A 401 16.85 0.51 20.00
N ARG A 402 15.65 0.43 19.43
CA ARG A 402 14.40 0.22 20.17
C ARG A 402 14.48 -1.06 21.00
N TRP A 403 15.01 -2.13 20.44
CA TRP A 403 15.26 -3.37 21.15
C TRP A 403 16.29 -3.21 22.29
N VAL A 404 17.45 -2.60 22.03
CA VAL A 404 18.47 -2.35 23.07
C VAL A 404 17.91 -1.53 24.22
N ASP A 405 17.11 -0.50 23.93
CA ASP A 405 16.50 0.36 24.95
C ASP A 405 15.55 -0.46 25.85
N THR A 406 14.82 -1.45 25.31
CA THR A 406 13.96 -2.36 26.09
C THR A 406 14.71 -3.38 26.94
N GLN A 407 15.96 -3.71 26.61
CA GLN A 407 16.76 -4.64 27.40
C GLN A 407 17.41 -3.98 28.63
N ASN A 408 17.48 -2.64 28.65
CA ASN A 408 18.11 -1.87 29.74
C ASN A 408 17.12 -1.31 30.77
N THR A 409 15.82 -1.53 30.56
CA THR A 409 14.72 -1.24 31.50
C THR A 409 14.32 -2.50 32.25
#